data_AF-A0A5E7ZMH7-F1
#
_entry.id   AF-A0A5E7ZMH7-F1
#
_cell.length_a   1.000
_cell.length_b   1.000
_cell.length_c   1.000
_cell.angle_alpha   90.00
_cell.angle_beta   90.00
_cell.angle_gamma   90.00
#
_symmetry.space_group_name_H-M   'P 1'
#
loop_
_entity.id
_entity.type
_entity.pdbx_description
1 polymer ?
#
loop_
_entity_poly.entity_id
_entity_poly.type
_entity_poly.pdbx_seq_one_letter_code
_entity_poly.pdbx_strand_id
1 'polypeptide(L)'
;MKTFSFVFFCLISQLVFSQPQQAAKGHFIRFYKADNQVKVYINDSLTYTSKVFDGNPDLNLDVDLAAHLAKGLNSIKVELYNGYENNDYKEDRFWEIRYEMFNNNESIDYMHQFSSNGAAGLAFEYKHEVYKK
;
A
#
# COMPACT_ATOMS: atom_id res chain seq x y z
N MET A 1 4.61 -25.41 71.04
CA MET A 1 4.36 -25.91 69.66
C MET A 1 3.97 -24.70 68.81
N LYS A 2 4.92 -24.01 68.18
CA LYS A 2 5.43 -24.21 66.80
C LYS A 2 4.32 -24.29 65.73
N THR A 3 4.01 -23.09 65.21
CA THR A 3 3.58 -22.62 63.88
C THR A 3 3.44 -23.63 62.73
N PHE A 4 2.52 -23.38 61.79
CA PHE A 4 2.85 -22.94 60.41
C PHE A 4 1.58 -22.65 59.60
N SER A 5 1.33 -21.37 59.29
CA SER A 5 0.43 -20.96 58.21
C SER A 5 1.15 -21.13 56.87
N PHE A 6 0.58 -21.91 55.96
CA PHE A 6 1.01 -21.97 54.57
C PHE A 6 0.29 -20.87 53.77
N VAL A 7 1.01 -19.80 53.45
CA VAL A 7 0.59 -18.85 52.41
C VAL A 7 1.11 -19.40 51.09
N PHE A 8 0.20 -19.86 50.23
CA PHE A 8 0.52 -20.32 48.89
C PHE A 8 0.66 -19.08 47.99
N PHE A 9 1.89 -18.61 47.79
CA PHE A 9 2.19 -17.53 46.85
C PHE A 9 2.20 -18.12 45.43
N CYS A 10 1.13 -17.90 44.67
CA CYS A 10 1.07 -18.29 43.27
C CYS A 10 1.83 -17.25 42.44
N LEU A 11 3.07 -17.58 42.04
CA LEU A 11 3.87 -16.78 41.12
C LEU A 11 3.30 -16.94 39.70
N ILE A 12 2.38 -16.07 39.30
CA ILE A 12 1.95 -15.99 37.90
C ILE A 12 3.05 -15.25 37.14
N SER A 13 3.95 -16.01 36.51
CA SER A 13 4.92 -15.48 35.56
C SER A 13 4.16 -14.77 34.43
N GLN A 14 4.31 -13.45 34.34
CA GLN A 14 3.79 -12.69 33.22
C GLN A 14 4.59 -13.05 31.97
N LEU A 15 4.06 -13.97 31.16
CA LEU A 15 4.44 -14.12 29.77
C LEU A 15 4.05 -12.83 29.04
N VAL A 16 4.97 -11.87 29.01
CA VAL A 16 4.88 -10.71 28.12
C VAL A 16 5.03 -11.28 26.71
N PHE A 17 3.91 -11.48 26.03
CA PHE A 17 3.89 -11.69 24.59
C PHE A 17 4.43 -10.43 23.94
N SER A 18 5.73 -10.40 23.67
CA SER A 18 6.33 -9.43 22.76
C SER A 18 5.74 -9.72 21.38
N GLN A 19 4.73 -8.94 20.97
CA GLN A 19 4.31 -8.96 19.57
C GLN A 19 5.54 -8.66 18.72
N PRO A 20 5.82 -9.41 17.65
CA PRO A 20 6.93 -9.09 16.77
C PRO A 20 6.72 -7.66 16.29
N GLN A 21 7.60 -6.74 16.69
CA GLN A 21 7.63 -5.40 16.13
C GLN A 21 7.95 -5.56 14.66
N GLN A 22 6.92 -5.47 13.81
CA GLN A 22 7.11 -5.39 12.38
C GLN A 22 8.02 -4.18 12.14
N ALA A 23 9.21 -4.44 11.58
CA ALA A 23 10.16 -3.37 11.29
C ALA A 23 9.43 -2.24 10.56
N ALA A 24 9.62 -1.00 11.01
CA ALA A 24 8.98 0.15 10.39
C ALA A 24 9.39 0.16 8.91
N LYS A 25 8.45 -0.13 8.01
CA LYS A 25 8.66 0.11 6.59
C LYS A 25 8.74 1.62 6.42
N GLY A 26 9.63 2.09 5.53
CA GLY A 26 9.76 3.52 5.24
C GLY A 26 8.51 4.08 4.54
N HIS A 27 8.69 4.82 3.46
CA HIS A 27 7.55 5.25 2.66
C HIS A 27 7.13 4.12 1.72
N PHE A 28 5.85 3.73 1.73
CA PHE A 28 5.32 2.73 0.80
C PHE A 28 3.86 3.04 0.43
N ILE A 29 3.41 2.48 -0.69
CA ILE A 29 1.99 2.48 -1.10
C ILE A 29 1.48 1.05 -0.99
N ARG A 30 0.31 0.85 -0.38
CA ARG A 30 -0.42 -0.41 -0.43
C ARG A 30 -1.60 -0.29 -1.37
N PHE A 31 -1.61 -1.09 -2.44
CA PHE A 31 -2.78 -1.24 -3.31
C PHE A 31 -3.69 -2.33 -2.74
N TYR A 32 -4.94 -1.96 -2.50
CA TYR A 32 -6.03 -2.84 -2.06
C TYR A 32 -6.94 -3.27 -3.22
N LYS A 33 -7.08 -2.41 -4.24
CA LYS A 33 -7.74 -2.68 -5.50
C LYS A 33 -6.97 -2.02 -6.64
N ALA A 34 -6.85 -2.71 -7.75
CA ALA A 34 -6.44 -2.14 -9.02
C ALA A 34 -7.00 -3.03 -10.12
N ASP A 35 -7.76 -2.45 -11.02
CA ASP A 35 -8.24 -3.11 -12.23
C ASP A 35 -7.35 -2.71 -13.40
N ASN A 36 -6.72 -3.67 -14.07
CA ASN A 36 -5.66 -3.52 -15.07
C ASN A 36 -4.26 -3.19 -14.51
N GLN A 37 -3.52 -2.24 -15.09
CA GLN A 37 -2.12 -2.00 -14.78
C GLN A 37 -1.91 -0.68 -14.05
N VAL A 38 -1.16 -0.72 -12.94
CA VAL A 38 -0.74 0.45 -12.18
C VAL A 38 0.70 0.81 -12.53
N LYS A 39 0.95 2.12 -12.67
CA LYS A 39 2.28 2.69 -12.73
C LYS A 39 2.46 3.72 -11.63
N VAL A 40 3.63 3.72 -11.01
CA VAL A 40 4.00 4.70 -9.98
C VAL A 40 5.25 5.43 -10.41
N TYR A 41 5.18 6.76 -10.36
CA TYR A 41 6.27 7.66 -10.67
C TYR A 41 6.64 8.46 -9.43
N ILE A 42 7.94 8.69 -9.24
CA ILE A 42 8.46 9.57 -8.19
C ILE A 42 9.33 10.62 -8.87
N ASN A 43 8.99 11.89 -8.65
CA ASN A 43 9.64 13.03 -9.30
C ASN A 43 9.74 12.82 -10.83
N ASP A 44 8.59 12.50 -11.45
CA ASP A 44 8.40 12.22 -12.87
C ASP A 44 9.18 11.02 -13.46
N SER A 45 9.93 10.28 -12.63
CA SER A 45 10.61 9.05 -13.03
C SER A 45 9.74 7.83 -12.74
N LEU A 46 9.56 6.94 -13.73
CA LEU A 46 8.83 5.68 -13.55
C LEU A 46 9.61 4.77 -12.60
N THR A 47 9.03 4.46 -11.46
CA THR A 47 9.65 3.67 -10.40
C THR A 47 9.09 2.25 -10.33
N TYR A 48 7.81 2.09 -10.68
CA TYR A 48 7.13 0.80 -10.58
C TYR A 48 6.10 0.64 -11.68
N THR A 49 5.97 -0.59 -12.18
CA THR A 49 4.90 -1.03 -13.08
C THR A 49 4.41 -2.39 -12.59
N SER A 50 3.10 -2.51 -12.35
CA SER A 50 2.52 -3.79 -11.96
C SER A 50 2.36 -4.72 -13.15
N LYS A 51 2.12 -6.01 -12.87
CA LYS A 51 1.43 -6.87 -13.83
C LYS A 51 0.02 -6.32 -14.12
N VAL A 52 -0.62 -6.84 -15.16
CA VAL A 52 -2.05 -6.59 -15.40
C VAL A 52 -2.86 -7.42 -14.41
N PHE A 53 -3.80 -6.76 -13.72
CA PHE A 53 -4.82 -7.38 -12.89
C PHE A 53 -6.15 -7.42 -13.66
N ASP A 54 -6.90 -8.51 -13.55
CA ASP A 54 -8.18 -8.67 -14.25
C ASP A 54 -9.32 -8.87 -13.26
N GLY A 55 -10.48 -8.26 -13.53
CA GLY A 55 -11.71 -8.45 -12.77
C GLY A 55 -11.69 -7.83 -11.37
N ASN A 56 -10.96 -6.72 -11.19
CA ASN A 56 -10.92 -5.95 -9.94
C ASN A 56 -10.62 -6.81 -8.67
N PRO A 57 -9.48 -7.52 -8.63
CA PRO A 57 -9.15 -8.41 -7.52
C PRO A 57 -8.91 -7.63 -6.22
N ASP A 58 -9.11 -8.30 -5.08
CA ASP A 58 -8.57 -7.81 -3.81
C ASP A 58 -7.05 -7.99 -3.80
N LEU A 59 -6.34 -6.91 -3.45
CA LEU A 59 -4.89 -6.85 -3.44
C LEU A 59 -4.34 -6.59 -2.03
N ASN A 60 -3.10 -7.02 -1.82
CA ASN A 60 -2.27 -6.62 -0.70
C ASN A 60 -0.85 -6.38 -1.23
N LEU A 61 -0.76 -5.47 -2.21
CA LEU A 61 0.47 -5.18 -2.93
C LEU A 61 1.14 -3.94 -2.33
N ASP A 62 2.29 -4.13 -1.68
CA ASP A 62 3.12 -3.04 -1.18
C ASP A 62 4.18 -2.66 -2.23
N VAL A 63 4.26 -1.36 -2.54
CA VAL A 63 5.31 -0.75 -3.38
C VAL A 63 6.17 0.13 -2.49
N ASP A 64 7.44 -0.25 -2.33
CA ASP A 64 8.42 0.55 -1.58
C ASP A 64 8.81 1.80 -2.37
N LEU A 65 8.68 2.97 -1.73
CA LEU A 65 9.03 4.27 -2.29
C LEU A 65 10.34 4.81 -1.69
N ALA A 66 10.78 4.27 -0.55
CA ALA A 66 11.78 4.89 0.31
C ALA A 66 13.13 5.12 -0.40
N ALA A 67 13.54 4.17 -1.25
CA ALA A 67 14.78 4.21 -2.02
C ALA A 67 14.80 5.30 -3.11
N HIS A 68 13.64 5.80 -3.51
CA HIS A 68 13.49 6.72 -4.64
C HIS A 68 13.16 8.16 -4.22
N LEU A 69 12.81 8.38 -2.95
CA LEU A 69 12.53 9.71 -2.43
C LEU A 69 13.80 10.49 -2.12
N ALA A 70 13.89 11.70 -2.66
CA ALA A 70 14.90 12.69 -2.30
C ALA A 70 14.55 13.36 -0.96
N LYS A 71 15.54 13.99 -0.31
CA LYS A 71 15.26 14.84 0.86
C LYS A 71 14.43 16.06 0.43
N GLY A 72 13.42 16.41 1.22
CA GLY A 72 12.51 17.51 0.93
C GLY A 72 11.18 17.05 0.31
N LEU A 73 10.57 17.93 -0.48
CA LEU A 73 9.30 17.68 -1.17
C LEU A 73 9.51 16.76 -2.37
N ASN A 74 8.70 15.72 -2.49
CA ASN A 74 8.68 14.81 -3.62
C ASN A 74 7.27 14.73 -4.19
N SER A 75 7.18 14.56 -5.51
CA SER A 75 5.91 14.29 -6.19
C SER A 75 5.80 12.79 -6.46
N ILE A 76 4.68 12.20 -6.06
CA ILE A 76 4.37 10.79 -6.32
C ILE A 76 3.13 10.74 -7.18
N LYS A 77 3.25 10.21 -8.39
CA LYS A 77 2.13 10.06 -9.32
C LYS A 77 1.75 8.60 -9.44
N VAL A 78 0.45 8.32 -9.31
CA VAL A 78 -0.14 7.00 -9.53
C VAL A 78 -1.01 7.07 -10.77
N GLU A 79 -0.78 6.17 -11.71
CA GLU A 79 -1.56 6.04 -12.93
C GLU A 79 -2.17 4.63 -13.00
N LEU A 80 -3.43 4.54 -13.45
CA LEU A 80 -4.10 3.29 -13.82
C LEU A 80 -4.30 3.28 -15.33
N TYR A 81 -3.92 2.20 -15.98
CA TYR A 81 -4.10 2.00 -17.42
C TYR A 81 -5.01 0.82 -17.68
N ASN A 82 -6.04 1.03 -18.51
CA ASN A 82 -6.89 0.01 -19.07
C ASN A 82 -6.32 -0.51 -20.40
N GLY A 83 -6.47 -1.80 -20.65
CA GLY A 83 -5.97 -2.47 -21.85
C GLY A 83 -4.91 -3.51 -21.52
N TYR A 84 -5.02 -4.68 -22.16
CA TYR A 84 -4.21 -5.86 -21.86
C TYR A 84 -2.80 -5.81 -22.48
N GLU A 85 -1.93 -6.68 -21.96
CA GLU A 85 -0.71 -7.13 -22.65
C GLU A 85 -1.05 -7.59 -24.08
N ASN A 86 -0.19 -7.22 -25.05
CA ASN A 86 -0.21 -7.59 -26.48
C ASN A 86 -0.97 -6.67 -27.47
N ASN A 87 -1.21 -5.40 -27.13
CA ASN A 87 -1.84 -4.41 -28.03
C ASN A 87 -3.28 -4.74 -28.48
N ASP A 88 -3.92 -5.75 -27.90
CA ASP A 88 -5.34 -6.03 -28.14
C ASP A 88 -6.18 -5.18 -27.18
N TYR A 89 -6.58 -4.01 -27.69
CA TYR A 89 -7.47 -3.05 -27.05
C TYR A 89 -8.84 -3.69 -26.78
N LYS A 90 -9.02 -4.26 -25.60
CA LYS A 90 -10.36 -4.56 -25.07
C LYS A 90 -10.79 -3.38 -24.22
N GLU A 91 -11.88 -2.74 -24.62
CA GLU A 91 -12.56 -1.75 -23.78
C GLU A 91 -12.91 -2.41 -22.45
N ASP A 92 -12.25 -2.00 -21.38
CA ASP A 92 -12.70 -2.33 -20.03
C ASP A 92 -13.66 -1.24 -19.58
N ARG A 93 -14.93 -1.61 -19.47
CA ARG A 93 -15.99 -0.66 -19.14
C ARG A 93 -15.86 -0.15 -17.73
N PHE A 94 -15.36 -0.95 -16.79
CA PHE A 94 -15.35 -0.60 -15.38
C PHE A 94 -13.92 -0.70 -14.86
N TRP A 95 -13.51 0.26 -14.04
CA TRP A 95 -12.25 0.16 -13.34
C TRP A 95 -12.40 0.68 -11.92
N GLU A 96 -11.60 0.12 -11.01
CA GLU A 96 -11.48 0.57 -9.63
C GLU A 96 -10.01 0.59 -9.23
N ILE A 97 -9.62 1.61 -8.48
CA ILE A 97 -8.33 1.71 -7.83
C ILE A 97 -8.54 2.16 -6.38
N ARG A 98 -7.91 1.44 -5.46
CA ARG A 98 -7.94 1.75 -4.03
C ARG A 98 -6.58 1.51 -3.43
N TYR A 99 -5.98 2.53 -2.86
CA TYR A 99 -4.68 2.43 -2.21
C TYR A 99 -4.53 3.41 -1.06
N GLU A 100 -3.51 3.17 -0.26
CA GLU A 100 -3.14 4.00 0.88
C GLU A 100 -1.63 4.14 0.93
N MET A 101 -1.18 5.34 1.27
CA MET A 101 0.23 5.67 1.40
C MET A 101 0.60 5.68 2.87
N PHE A 102 1.80 5.21 3.17
CA PHE A 102 2.29 5.07 4.53
C PHE A 102 3.69 5.66 4.67
N ASN A 103 3.99 6.11 5.89
CA ASN A 103 5.33 6.44 6.35
C ASN A 103 5.52 5.83 7.74
N ASN A 104 6.50 4.94 7.91
CA ASN A 104 6.73 4.25 9.18
C ASN A 104 5.48 3.49 9.68
N ASN A 105 4.76 2.88 8.74
CA ASN A 105 3.47 2.18 8.95
C ASN A 105 2.30 3.08 9.42
N GLU A 106 2.48 4.40 9.48
CA GLU A 106 1.38 5.35 9.70
C GLU A 106 0.78 5.75 8.36
N SER A 107 -0.55 5.70 8.24
CA SER A 107 -1.26 6.16 7.05
C SER A 107 -1.11 7.67 6.91
N ILE A 108 -0.71 8.12 5.72
CA ILE A 108 -0.51 9.53 5.40
C ILE A 108 -1.45 10.04 4.31
N ASP A 109 -1.98 9.14 3.47
CA ASP A 109 -2.95 9.49 2.43
C ASP A 109 -3.73 8.25 1.98
N TYR A 110 -4.97 8.45 1.52
CA TYR A 110 -5.87 7.40 1.05
C TYR A 110 -6.55 7.82 -0.25
N MET A 111 -6.59 6.90 -1.21
CA MET A 111 -7.26 7.11 -2.49
C MET A 111 -8.19 5.95 -2.81
N HIS A 112 -9.40 6.29 -3.25
CA HIS A 112 -10.36 5.34 -3.79
C HIS A 112 -11.14 5.99 -4.91
N GLN A 113 -11.02 5.44 -6.11
CA GLN A 113 -11.73 5.92 -7.29
C GLN A 113 -12.19 4.75 -8.15
N PHE A 114 -13.30 4.96 -8.84
CA PHE A 114 -13.84 4.02 -9.81
C PHE A 114 -14.59 4.77 -10.90
N SER A 115 -14.71 4.16 -12.08
CA SER A 115 -15.53 4.70 -13.17
C SER A 115 -16.03 3.60 -14.09
N SER A 116 -16.98 3.96 -14.95
CA SER A 116 -17.57 3.10 -15.97
C SER A 116 -17.32 3.62 -17.41
N ASN A 117 -16.29 4.44 -17.60
CA ASN A 117 -16.10 5.23 -18.82
C ASN A 117 -15.42 4.51 -20.00
N GLY A 118 -15.16 3.20 -19.90
CA GLY A 118 -14.77 2.37 -21.06
C GLY A 118 -13.48 2.76 -21.78
N ALA A 119 -12.69 3.68 -21.22
CA ALA A 119 -11.54 4.23 -21.92
C ALA A 119 -10.40 3.21 -21.94
N ALA A 120 -9.77 3.04 -23.11
CA ALA A 120 -8.50 2.33 -23.24
C ALA A 120 -7.33 3.31 -23.01
N GLY A 121 -6.23 2.80 -22.45
CA GLY A 121 -5.09 3.63 -22.06
C GLY A 121 -5.25 4.20 -20.66
N LEU A 122 -4.80 5.44 -20.43
CA LEU A 122 -4.83 6.06 -19.10
C LEU A 122 -6.28 6.26 -18.62
N ALA A 123 -6.64 5.53 -17.57
CA ALA A 123 -7.97 5.54 -16.97
C ALA A 123 -8.06 6.48 -15.76
N PHE A 124 -6.97 6.56 -14.99
CA PHE A 124 -6.86 7.39 -13.79
C PHE A 124 -5.44 7.90 -13.61
N GLU A 125 -5.32 9.15 -13.15
CA GLU A 125 -4.06 9.76 -12.72
C GLU A 125 -4.32 10.58 -11.45
N TYR A 126 -3.45 10.42 -10.46
CA TYR A 126 -3.43 11.32 -9.31
C TYR A 126 -2.00 11.55 -8.80
N LYS A 127 -1.76 12.78 -8.33
CA LYS A 127 -0.46 13.23 -7.85
C LYS A 127 -0.55 13.60 -6.38
N HIS A 128 0.33 12.99 -5.59
CA HIS A 128 0.54 13.26 -4.18
C HIS A 128 1.83 14.06 -3.99
N GLU A 129 1.85 14.86 -2.93
CA GLU A 129 3.05 15.53 -2.45
C GLU A 129 3.45 14.94 -1.10
N VAL A 130 4.68 14.45 -1.01
CA VAL A 130 5.19 13.82 0.21
C VAL A 130 6.52 14.45 0.60
N TYR A 131 6.66 14.80 1.89
CA TYR A 131 7.88 15.38 2.43
C TYR A 131 8.73 14.34 3.15
N LYS A 132 9.95 14.11 2.67
CA LYS A 132 10.96 13.28 3.34
C LYS A 132 11.92 14.16 4.13
N LYS A 133 11.98 13.93 5.45
CA LYS A 133 12.86 14.66 6.38
C LYS A 133 14.33 14.41 6.08
#